data_AF-A0A2V6BD01-F1
#
_entry.id   AF-A0A2V6BD01-F1
#
_cell.length_a   1.000
_cell.length_b   1.000
_cell.length_c   1.000
_cell.angle_alpha   90.00
_cell.angle_beta   90.00
_cell.angle_gamma   90.00
#
_symmetry.space_group_name_H-M   'P 1'
#
loop_
_entity.id
_entity.type
_entity.pdbx_description
1 polymer ?
#
loop_
_entity_poly.entity_id
_entity_poly.type
_entity_poly.pdbx_seq_one_letter_code
_entity_poly.pdbx_strand_id
1 'polypeptide(L)'
;MALMPKRVKYRKSQRGSRKGTASRNLKIDFGEFGLQTLERAWITNTQLEAARVALTRNMKRKGKLWIRIFPDKSVTSRPPETRMGKGKGQPEDWVATVRPGNILFELDGVPESTDELLTKRRDLRQESLHLRLQQQSGQLEQPSRLRLLQRDIARLETLLTQRAKHEEKK
;
A
#
# COMPACT_ATOMS: atom_id res chain seq x y z
N MET A 1 3.19 -1.45 -18.67
CA MET A 1 1.85 -2.02 -18.98
C MET A 1 1.01 -0.93 -19.62
N ALA A 2 0.15 -1.24 -20.61
CA ALA A 2 -0.69 -0.21 -21.23
C ALA A 2 -1.82 0.21 -20.26
N LEU A 3 -1.59 1.30 -19.52
CA LEU A 3 -2.55 1.88 -18.59
C LEU A 3 -3.52 2.82 -19.34
N MET A 4 -4.23 2.27 -20.32
CA MET A 4 -5.35 2.95 -20.99
C MET A 4 -6.45 1.95 -21.38
N PRO A 5 -7.72 2.37 -21.47
CA PRO A 5 -8.80 1.49 -21.90
C PRO A 5 -8.67 1.13 -23.39
N LYS A 6 -8.88 -0.15 -23.72
CA LYS A 6 -8.86 -0.62 -25.12
C LYS A 6 -10.01 -0.03 -25.96
N ARG A 7 -11.19 0.16 -25.35
CA ARG A 7 -12.39 0.70 -25.99
C ARG A 7 -13.10 1.64 -25.04
N VAL A 8 -13.54 2.78 -25.55
CA VAL A 8 -14.40 3.73 -24.82
C VAL A 8 -15.56 4.15 -25.69
N LYS A 9 -16.73 4.41 -25.07
CA LYS A 9 -17.90 4.94 -25.78
C LYS A 9 -17.64 6.34 -26.34
N TYR A 10 -16.99 7.19 -25.54
CA TYR A 10 -16.67 8.55 -25.92
C TYR A 10 -15.19 8.82 -25.75
N ARG A 11 -14.56 9.41 -26.77
CA ARG A 11 -13.13 9.76 -26.74
C ARG A 11 -12.83 10.93 -25.79
N LYS A 12 -13.75 11.92 -25.66
CA LYS A 12 -13.55 13.15 -24.88
C LYS A 12 -14.55 13.27 -23.71
N SER A 13 -14.18 12.85 -22.51
CA SER A 13 -15.07 12.86 -21.33
C SER A 13 -15.08 14.20 -20.59
N GLN A 14 -16.24 14.68 -20.13
CA GLN A 14 -16.33 15.91 -19.32
C GLN A 14 -15.48 15.81 -18.04
N ARG A 15 -14.96 16.95 -17.57
CA ARG A 15 -14.00 16.96 -16.45
C ARG A 15 -14.62 16.48 -15.15
N GLY A 16 -15.90 16.74 -14.90
CA GLY A 16 -16.64 16.23 -13.74
C GLY A 16 -16.06 16.63 -12.38
N SER A 17 -16.62 16.07 -11.30
CA SER A 17 -16.22 16.35 -9.91
C SER A 17 -15.52 15.16 -9.26
N ARG A 18 -14.57 15.44 -8.34
CA ARG A 18 -13.89 14.45 -7.48
C ARG A 18 -14.32 14.53 -6.01
N LYS A 19 -15.43 15.22 -5.72
CA LYS A 19 -15.96 15.40 -4.36
C LYS A 19 -16.47 14.08 -3.75
N GLY A 20 -16.63 14.04 -2.43
CA GLY A 20 -17.08 12.87 -1.64
C GLY A 20 -15.97 11.94 -1.16
N THR A 21 -16.26 11.05 -0.22
CA THR A 21 -15.36 9.98 0.23
C THR A 21 -15.50 8.75 -0.68
N ALA A 22 -14.54 7.83 -0.60
CA ALA A 22 -14.66 6.55 -1.28
C ALA A 22 -15.77 5.71 -0.62
N SER A 23 -16.66 5.14 -1.44
CA SER A 23 -17.68 4.18 -0.97
C SER A 23 -17.35 2.74 -1.36
N ARG A 24 -16.35 2.56 -2.23
CA ARG A 24 -15.91 1.27 -2.78
C ARG A 24 -14.39 1.22 -2.80
N ASN A 25 -13.83 0.02 -2.94
CA ASN A 25 -12.39 -0.20 -2.95
C ASN A 25 -11.72 0.36 -1.67
N LEU A 26 -12.30 0.03 -0.52
CA LEU A 26 -11.88 0.46 0.82
C LEU A 26 -11.10 -0.62 1.58
N LYS A 27 -11.33 -1.88 1.23
CA LYS A 27 -10.69 -3.05 1.85
C LYS A 27 -9.63 -3.63 0.93
N ILE A 28 -8.70 -4.36 1.55
CA ILE A 28 -7.71 -5.19 0.88
C ILE A 28 -8.42 -6.51 0.50
N ASP A 29 -8.34 -6.95 -0.76
CA ASP A 29 -8.97 -8.22 -1.18
C ASP A 29 -7.99 -9.32 -1.62
N PHE A 30 -6.79 -8.96 -2.08
CA PHE A 30 -5.82 -9.91 -2.64
C PHE A 30 -4.56 -10.03 -1.79
N GLY A 31 -4.01 -8.89 -1.35
CA GLY A 31 -2.75 -8.84 -0.61
C GLY A 31 -2.89 -8.90 0.91
N GLU A 32 -1.74 -8.85 1.59
CA GLU A 32 -1.67 -8.66 3.04
C GLU A 32 -1.64 -7.17 3.41
N PHE A 33 -1.00 -6.35 2.55
CA PHE A 33 -0.85 -4.92 2.77
C PHE A 33 -1.45 -4.11 1.63
N GLY A 34 -1.95 -2.91 1.93
CA GLY A 34 -2.56 -2.01 0.97
C GLY A 34 -2.10 -0.56 1.13
N LEU A 35 -1.89 0.14 0.01
CA LEU A 35 -1.59 1.57 0.01
C LEU A 35 -2.88 2.37 -0.12
N GLN A 36 -3.34 2.97 0.97
CA GLN A 36 -4.56 3.78 1.02
C GLN A 36 -4.30 5.25 0.68
N THR A 37 -5.25 5.87 -0.02
CA THR A 37 -5.27 7.33 -0.22
C THR A 37 -5.90 8.05 0.94
N LEU A 38 -5.23 9.10 1.42
CA LEU A 38 -5.77 10.03 2.40
C LEU A 38 -6.46 11.23 1.73
N GLU A 39 -6.04 11.56 0.51
CA GLU A 39 -6.46 12.75 -0.21
C GLU A 39 -7.15 12.46 -1.55
N ARG A 40 -7.62 13.53 -2.18
CA ARG A 40 -8.33 13.49 -3.46
C ARG A 40 -7.38 13.83 -4.59
N ALA A 41 -7.27 12.97 -5.58
CA ALA A 41 -6.41 13.22 -6.74
C ALA A 41 -7.04 12.71 -8.05
N TRP A 42 -6.59 13.28 -9.17
CA TRP A 42 -6.59 12.55 -10.43
C TRP A 42 -5.19 11.99 -10.58
N ILE A 43 -5.07 10.66 -10.57
CA ILE A 43 -3.79 10.00 -10.75
C ILE A 43 -3.66 9.65 -12.22
N THR A 44 -2.59 10.10 -12.87
CA THR A 44 -2.34 9.81 -14.28
C THR A 44 -1.85 8.37 -14.46
N ASN A 45 -2.03 7.84 -15.67
CA ASN A 45 -1.43 6.58 -16.09
C ASN A 45 0.08 6.53 -15.85
N THR A 46 0.82 7.61 -16.15
CA THR A 46 2.26 7.70 -15.94
C THR A 46 2.63 7.64 -14.46
N GLN A 47 1.89 8.32 -13.59
CA GLN A 47 2.10 8.28 -12.14
C GLN A 47 1.83 6.87 -11.57
N LEU A 48 0.79 6.20 -12.07
CA LEU A 48 0.49 4.82 -11.70
C LEU A 48 1.63 3.86 -12.08
N GLU A 49 2.17 3.97 -13.28
CA GLU A 49 3.29 3.14 -13.72
C GLU A 49 4.56 3.46 -12.92
N ALA A 50 4.85 4.73 -12.66
CA ALA A 50 5.98 5.15 -11.85
C ALA A 50 5.89 4.56 -10.43
N ALA A 51 4.73 4.65 -9.79
CA ALA A 51 4.48 4.07 -8.47
C ALA A 51 4.63 2.54 -8.48
N ARG A 52 4.08 1.85 -9.51
CA ARG A 52 4.24 0.40 -9.68
C ARG A 52 5.71 0.00 -9.78
N VAL A 53 6.49 0.71 -10.60
CA VAL A 53 7.93 0.46 -10.78
C VAL A 53 8.68 0.70 -9.47
N ALA A 54 8.40 1.80 -8.76
CA ALA A 54 9.01 2.12 -7.47
C ALA A 54 8.74 1.03 -6.41
N LEU A 55 7.49 0.63 -6.25
CA LEU A 55 7.11 -0.44 -5.32
C LEU A 55 7.80 -1.76 -5.66
N THR A 56 7.77 -2.16 -6.94
CA THR A 56 8.41 -3.39 -7.41
C THR A 56 9.93 -3.37 -7.18
N ARG A 57 10.58 -2.20 -7.35
CA ARG A 57 12.01 -2.01 -7.11
C ARG A 57 12.34 -2.14 -5.62
N ASN A 58 11.56 -1.52 -4.75
CA ASN A 58 11.77 -1.59 -3.30
C ASN A 58 11.57 -3.01 -2.76
N MET A 59 10.62 -3.76 -3.31
CA MET A 59 10.42 -5.17 -3.01
C MET A 59 11.52 -6.09 -3.57
N LYS A 60 12.50 -5.55 -4.31
CA LYS A 60 13.53 -6.32 -5.04
C LYS A 60 12.90 -7.39 -5.95
N ARG A 61 11.74 -7.10 -6.53
CA ARG A 61 10.92 -8.01 -7.36
C ARG A 61 10.50 -9.30 -6.63
N LYS A 62 10.51 -9.32 -5.30
CA LYS A 62 9.95 -10.41 -4.50
C LYS A 62 8.49 -10.10 -4.17
N GLY A 63 7.66 -11.14 -4.07
CA GLY A 63 6.24 -10.99 -3.77
C GLY A 63 5.39 -10.63 -4.99
N LYS A 64 4.12 -10.32 -4.73
CA LYS A 64 3.11 -9.96 -5.73
C LYS A 64 2.61 -8.56 -5.47
N LEU A 65 2.30 -7.85 -6.55
CA LEU A 65 1.77 -6.48 -6.52
C LEU A 65 0.52 -6.41 -7.40
N TRP A 66 -0.57 -5.91 -6.82
CA TRP A 66 -1.81 -5.63 -7.54
C TRP A 66 -2.04 -4.13 -7.61
N ILE A 67 -2.53 -3.68 -8.76
CA ILE A 67 -2.99 -2.31 -8.96
C ILE A 67 -4.52 -2.34 -8.85
N ARG A 68 -5.06 -1.62 -7.88
CA ARG A 68 -6.49 -1.62 -7.55
C ARG A 68 -7.31 -0.59 -8.32
N ILE A 69 -6.63 0.42 -8.85
CA ILE A 69 -7.23 1.49 -9.63
C ILE A 69 -6.82 1.40 -11.09
N PHE A 70 -7.72 1.81 -11.99
CA PHE A 70 -7.47 1.82 -13.42
C PHE A 70 -7.78 3.21 -13.99
N PRO A 71 -6.92 3.79 -14.85
CA PRO A 71 -7.17 5.09 -15.44
C PRO A 71 -8.16 4.96 -16.61
N ASP A 72 -9.44 5.10 -16.30
CA ASP A 72 -10.57 4.92 -17.22
C ASP A 72 -11.08 6.22 -17.84
N LYS A 73 -10.65 7.37 -17.32
CA LYS A 73 -11.17 8.67 -17.71
C LYS A 73 -10.17 9.47 -18.55
N SER A 74 -10.60 9.88 -19.74
CA SER A 74 -9.79 10.78 -20.57
C SER A 74 -9.83 12.23 -20.07
N VAL A 75 -8.65 12.84 -19.98
CA VAL A 75 -8.46 14.27 -19.72
C VAL A 75 -7.93 14.91 -20.98
N THR A 76 -8.60 16.00 -21.38
CA THR A 76 -8.21 16.77 -22.56
C THR A 76 -7.50 18.03 -22.14
N SER A 77 -6.44 18.39 -22.85
CA SER A 77 -5.76 19.67 -22.71
C SER A 77 -5.85 20.45 -24.02
N ARG A 78 -5.73 21.78 -23.92
CA ARG A 78 -5.52 22.65 -25.08
C ARG A 78 -4.11 23.23 -24.98
N PRO A 79 -3.39 23.37 -26.10
CA PRO A 79 -2.11 24.04 -26.08
C PRO A 79 -2.24 25.45 -25.52
N PRO A 80 -1.29 25.90 -24.69
CA PRO A 80 -1.32 27.22 -24.06
C PRO A 80 -1.30 28.37 -25.09
N GLU A 81 -0.80 28.11 -26.30
CA GLU A 81 -0.75 29.05 -27.42
C GLU A 81 -2.15 29.39 -28.00
N THR A 82 -3.16 28.56 -27.73
CA THR A 82 -4.50 28.72 -28.31
C THR A 82 -5.43 29.54 -27.42
N ARG A 83 -6.20 30.45 -28.05
CA ARG A 83 -7.21 31.25 -27.33
C ARG A 83 -8.41 30.41 -26.87
N MET A 84 -9.16 30.95 -25.91
CA MET A 84 -10.43 30.39 -25.42
C MET A 84 -11.49 30.26 -26.54
N GLY A 85 -12.45 29.34 -26.38
CA GLY A 85 -13.48 29.05 -27.41
C GLY A 85 -13.11 27.90 -28.36
N LYS A 86 -13.78 27.73 -29.51
CA LYS A 86 -13.48 26.70 -30.55
C LYS A 86 -13.57 25.21 -30.13
N GLY A 87 -14.29 24.89 -29.06
CA GLY A 87 -14.57 23.50 -28.68
C GLY A 87 -13.39 22.74 -28.05
N LYS A 88 -13.62 21.52 -27.58
CA LYS A 88 -12.71 20.84 -26.64
C LYS A 88 -11.42 20.31 -27.28
N GLY A 89 -10.30 20.42 -26.55
CA GLY A 89 -8.97 19.94 -26.95
C GLY A 89 -8.89 18.42 -27.15
N GLN A 90 -7.70 17.91 -27.48
CA GLN A 90 -7.46 16.48 -27.65
C GLN A 90 -7.21 15.79 -26.30
N PRO A 91 -7.58 14.50 -26.15
CA PRO A 91 -7.17 13.71 -24.99
C PRO A 91 -5.65 13.61 -24.93
N GLU A 92 -5.09 13.94 -23.78
CA GLU A 92 -3.65 13.87 -23.51
C GLU A 92 -3.38 12.70 -22.56
N ASP A 93 -4.05 12.70 -21.40
CA ASP A 93 -3.86 11.70 -20.37
C ASP A 93 -5.13 10.88 -20.10
N TRP A 94 -4.88 9.68 -19.59
CA TRP A 94 -5.89 8.88 -18.90
C TRP A 94 -5.65 8.97 -17.40
N VAL A 95 -6.71 9.27 -16.65
CA VAL A 95 -6.63 9.45 -15.21
C VAL A 95 -7.59 8.53 -14.48
N ALA A 96 -7.17 8.06 -13.32
CA ALA A 96 -8.04 7.44 -12.33
C ALA A 96 -8.51 8.52 -11.34
N THR A 97 -9.80 8.56 -11.04
CA THR A 97 -10.32 9.43 -9.98
C THR A 97 -10.20 8.72 -8.63
N VAL A 98 -9.37 9.26 -7.74
CA VAL A 98 -9.19 8.69 -6.39
C VAL A 98 -9.78 9.60 -5.33
N ARG A 99 -10.37 8.98 -4.31
CA ARG A 99 -10.98 9.65 -3.16
C ARG A 99 -10.38 9.09 -1.87
N PRO A 100 -10.38 9.90 -0.79
CA PRO A 100 -9.95 9.43 0.52
C PRO A 100 -10.62 8.11 0.89
N GLY A 101 -9.79 7.16 1.31
CA GLY A 101 -10.18 5.80 1.65
C GLY A 101 -9.87 4.76 0.57
N ASN A 102 -9.67 5.15 -0.70
CA ASN A 102 -9.38 4.19 -1.76
C ASN A 102 -8.03 3.50 -1.57
N ILE A 103 -8.00 2.18 -1.71
CA ILE A 103 -6.78 1.38 -1.82
C ILE A 103 -6.25 1.45 -3.26
N LEU A 104 -5.01 1.88 -3.46
CA LEU A 104 -4.40 2.05 -4.79
C LEU A 104 -3.63 0.81 -5.24
N PHE A 105 -2.88 0.23 -4.31
CA PHE A 105 -2.02 -0.92 -4.55
C PHE A 105 -2.19 -1.91 -3.41
N GLU A 106 -2.02 -3.18 -3.72
CA GLU A 106 -1.91 -4.25 -2.72
C GLU A 106 -0.62 -5.02 -2.94
N LEU A 107 -0.05 -5.49 -1.84
CA LEU A 107 1.21 -6.22 -1.79
C LEU A 107 1.03 -7.52 -1.00
N ASP A 108 1.70 -8.55 -1.46
CA ASP A 108 1.77 -9.87 -0.81
C ASP A 108 3.18 -10.43 -0.94
N GLY A 109 3.60 -11.25 0.03
CA GLY A 109 4.91 -11.89 0.03
C GLY A 109 6.08 -10.92 0.17
N VAL A 110 5.87 -9.79 0.85
CA VAL A 110 6.95 -8.87 1.24
C VAL A 110 7.53 -9.37 2.55
N PRO A 111 8.76 -9.92 2.57
CA PRO A 111 9.37 -10.34 3.82
C PRO A 111 9.62 -9.12 4.71
N GLU A 112 9.18 -9.18 5.96
CA GLU A 112 9.42 -8.14 6.96
C GLU A 112 10.91 -7.80 7.00
N SER A 113 11.24 -6.52 7.03
CA SER A 113 12.65 -6.10 7.07
C SER A 113 13.29 -6.55 8.38
N THR A 114 14.63 -6.69 8.40
CA THR A 114 15.33 -7.05 9.63
C THR A 114 15.07 -6.02 10.74
N ASP A 115 15.00 -4.74 10.40
CA ASP A 115 14.72 -3.66 11.34
C ASP A 115 13.29 -3.72 11.90
N GLU A 116 12.30 -4.05 11.07
CA GLU A 116 10.93 -4.30 11.52
C GLU A 116 10.85 -5.47 12.51
N LEU A 117 11.53 -6.59 12.21
CA LEU A 117 11.61 -7.74 13.11
C LEU A 117 12.28 -7.39 14.44
N LEU A 118 13.35 -6.58 14.41
CA LEU A 118 14.05 -6.11 15.61
C LEU A 118 13.17 -5.19 16.46
N THR A 119 12.37 -4.35 15.82
CA THR A 119 11.41 -3.45 16.48
C THR A 119 10.31 -4.27 17.16
N LYS A 120 9.69 -5.21 16.44
CA LYS A 120 8.70 -6.15 17.01
C LYS A 120 9.26 -6.95 18.19
N ARG A 121 10.50 -7.44 18.08
CA ARG A 121 11.18 -8.13 19.18
C ARG A 121 11.31 -7.24 20.42
N ARG A 122 11.65 -5.95 20.23
CA ARG A 122 11.78 -4.99 21.34
C ARG A 122 10.42 -4.78 22.03
N ASP A 123 9.37 -4.55 21.25
CA ASP A 123 8.03 -4.28 21.77
C ASP A 123 7.48 -5.48 22.56
N LEU A 124 7.59 -6.70 22.00
CA LEU A 124 7.15 -7.92 22.69
C LEU A 124 7.96 -8.20 23.96
N ARG A 125 9.26 -7.88 23.99
CA ARG A 125 10.08 -7.97 25.21
C ARG A 125 9.64 -6.95 26.26
N GLN A 126 9.30 -5.72 25.86
CA GLN A 126 8.78 -4.71 26.78
C GLN A 126 7.42 -5.14 27.36
N GLU A 127 6.52 -5.67 26.54
CA GLU A 127 5.23 -6.22 26.99
C GLU A 127 5.43 -7.39 27.97
N SER A 128 6.34 -8.31 27.65
CA SER A 128 6.69 -9.45 28.52
C SER A 128 7.24 -9.00 29.88
N LEU A 129 8.11 -7.97 29.91
CA LEU A 129 8.63 -7.40 31.15
C LEU A 129 7.51 -6.76 31.97
N HIS A 130 6.64 -5.97 31.35
CA HIS A 130 5.51 -5.35 32.03
C HIS A 130 4.57 -6.38 32.65
N LEU A 131 4.18 -7.41 31.89
CA LEU A 131 3.30 -8.47 32.41
C LEU A 131 3.94 -9.29 33.53
N ARG A 132 5.26 -9.50 33.50
CA ARG A 132 5.97 -10.15 34.62
C ARG A 132 5.92 -9.32 35.89
N LEU A 133 6.04 -8.00 35.78
CA LEU A 133 5.90 -7.09 36.93
C LEU A 133 4.47 -7.11 37.49
N GLN A 134 3.45 -7.10 36.63
CA GLN A 134 2.05 -7.26 37.05
C GLN A 134 1.76 -8.62 37.69
N GLN A 135 2.43 -9.67 37.23
CA GLN A 135 2.34 -11.00 37.84
C GLN A 135 2.88 -11.00 39.27
N GLN A 136 3.98 -10.29 39.52
CA GLN A 136 4.55 -10.15 40.87
C GLN A 136 3.64 -9.35 41.81
N SER A 137 2.95 -8.32 41.30
CA SER A 137 1.96 -7.57 42.09
C SER A 137 0.63 -8.31 42.28
N GLY A 138 0.45 -9.49 41.66
CA GLY A 138 -0.78 -10.29 41.73
C GLY A 138 -1.96 -9.70 40.94
N GLN A 139 -1.73 -8.68 40.11
CA GLN A 139 -2.76 -7.93 39.38
C GLN A 139 -2.93 -8.41 37.92
N LEU A 140 -2.43 -9.60 37.59
CA LEU A 140 -2.40 -10.06 36.21
C LEU A 140 -3.77 -10.58 35.75
N GLU A 141 -4.44 -9.82 34.87
CA GLU A 141 -5.75 -10.21 34.34
C GLU A 141 -5.68 -11.41 33.38
N GLN A 142 -4.57 -11.60 32.65
CA GLN A 142 -4.43 -12.67 31.65
C GLN A 142 -3.10 -13.44 31.73
N PRO A 143 -3.02 -14.51 32.55
CA PRO A 143 -1.81 -15.32 32.71
C PRO A 143 -1.30 -16.02 31.44
N SER A 144 -2.20 -16.37 30.52
CA SER A 144 -1.85 -17.05 29.26
C SER A 144 -1.07 -16.16 28.29
N ARG A 145 -1.21 -14.83 28.39
CA ARG A 145 -0.55 -13.86 27.51
C ARG A 145 0.97 -13.94 27.61
N LEU A 146 1.51 -14.15 28.81
CA LEU A 146 2.95 -14.36 29.03
C LEU A 146 3.50 -15.55 28.23
N ARG A 147 2.76 -16.66 28.19
CA ARG A 147 3.17 -17.86 27.44
C ARG A 147 3.14 -17.63 25.94
N LEU A 148 2.13 -16.90 25.44
CA LEU A 148 2.03 -16.52 24.02
C LEU A 148 3.20 -15.60 23.62
N LEU A 149 3.47 -14.56 24.41
CA LEU A 149 4.58 -13.65 24.20
C LEU A 149 5.93 -14.35 24.16
N GLN A 150 6.19 -15.27 25.08
CA GLN A 150 7.43 -16.05 25.08
C GLN A 150 7.59 -16.88 23.80
N ARG A 151 6.50 -17.47 23.31
CA ARG A 151 6.50 -18.23 22.06
C ARG A 151 6.76 -17.33 20.85
N ASP A 152 6.16 -16.15 20.81
CA ASP A 152 6.31 -15.21 19.68
C ASP A 152 7.70 -14.56 19.67
N ILE A 153 8.26 -14.22 20.83
CA ILE A 153 9.67 -13.78 20.96
C ILE A 153 10.62 -14.87 20.44
N ALA A 154 10.45 -16.11 20.89
CA ALA A 154 11.31 -17.22 20.46
C ALA A 154 11.23 -17.47 18.95
N ARG A 155 10.04 -17.36 18.35
CA ARG A 155 9.86 -17.44 16.89
C ARG A 155 10.63 -16.34 16.16
N LEU A 156 10.49 -15.09 16.60
CA LEU A 156 11.19 -13.95 15.98
C LEU A 156 12.71 -14.09 16.11
N GLU A 157 13.22 -14.50 17.27
CA GLU A 157 14.66 -14.73 17.49
C GLU A 157 15.22 -15.84 16.61
N THR A 158 14.44 -16.92 16.44
CA THR A 158 14.79 -18.01 15.52
C THR A 158 14.87 -17.51 14.09
N LEU A 159 13.89 -16.71 13.65
CA LEU A 159 13.84 -16.12 12.31
C LEU A 159 15.04 -15.18 12.06
N LEU A 160 15.38 -14.34 13.03
CA LEU A 160 16.55 -13.45 12.98
C LEU A 160 17.86 -14.26 12.89
N THR A 161 17.98 -15.34 13.66
CA THR A 161 19.16 -16.21 13.67
C THR A 161 19.31 -16.95 12.34
N GLN A 162 18.21 -17.45 11.77
CA GLN A 162 18.21 -18.09 10.46
C GLN A 162 18.64 -17.11 9.35
N ARG A 163 18.18 -15.86 9.42
CA ARG A 163 18.58 -14.81 8.47
C ARG A 163 20.07 -14.48 8.59
N ALA A 164 20.59 -14.31 9.80
CA ALA A 164 22.02 -14.07 10.03
C ALA A 164 22.90 -15.20 9.45
N LYS A 165 22.54 -16.46 9.72
CA LYS A 165 23.25 -17.63 9.15
C LYS A 165 23.19 -17.70 7.63
N HIS A 166 22.09 -17.24 7.02
CA HIS A 166 21.97 -17.19 5.57
C HIS A 166 22.83 -16.06 4.97
N GLU A 167 22.97 -14.93 5.66
CA GLU A 167 23.87 -13.85 5.26
C GLU A 167 25.34 -14.28 5.34
N GLU A 168 25.75 -15.00 6.40
CA GLU A 168 27.12 -15.52 6.55
C GLU A 168 27.52 -16.56 5.49
N LYS A 169 26.55 -17.27 4.91
CA LYS A 169 26.79 -18.30 3.88
C LYS A 169 26.87 -17.75 2.46
N LYS A 170 26.54 -16.48 2.25
CA LYS A 170 26.41 -15.85 0.94
C LYS A 170 27.58 -14.92 0.67
#